data_AF-A0A382XT71-F1
#
_entry.id   AF-A0A382XT71-F1
#
_cell.length_a   1.000
_cell.length_b   1.000
_cell.length_c   1.000
_cell.angle_alpha   90.00
_cell.angle_beta   90.00
_cell.angle_gamma   90.00
#
_symmetry.space_group_name_H-M   'P 1'
#
loop_
_entity.id
_entity.type
_entity.pdbx_description
1 polymer ?
#
loop_
_entity_poly.entity_id
_entity_poly.type
_entity_poly.pdbx_seq_one_letter_code
_entity_poly.pdbx_strand_id
1 'polypeptide(L)'
;MVPPDIDNTLPWLPAIEVRGEGIFLALDEDSVREWEVRPEVTERVQPLEPRRERSFLSEFLPPLTPRFVMIHTLAHLLIRQLIYESGSSSSAIRERLYVAGSDSPQPMAGLMVYTGEGDSEGTLGGLVRSGDPDWFLPAIITALRSAEWCSLDPVCQESTAQGVDSLSLAACHACALVAETSCMHSNSALDRSLLIDPHVGYFSSVLTA
;
A
#
# COMPACT_ATOMS: atom_id res chain seq x y z
N MET A 1 10.38 -13.51 31.63
CA MET A 1 10.37 -14.26 30.36
C MET A 1 9.14 -15.16 30.37
N VAL A 2 8.30 -15.06 29.34
CA VAL A 2 7.18 -15.99 29.12
C VAL A 2 7.75 -17.28 28.52
N PRO A 3 7.47 -18.47 29.09
CA PRO A 3 7.93 -19.73 28.52
C PRO A 3 7.26 -20.01 27.17
N PRO A 4 7.93 -20.67 26.22
CA PRO A 4 7.34 -21.00 24.92
C PRO A 4 6.21 -22.03 25.08
N ASP A 5 5.05 -21.77 24.46
CA ASP A 5 3.92 -22.69 24.42
C ASP A 5 4.01 -23.59 23.18
N ILE A 6 4.87 -24.60 23.27
CA ILE A 6 5.14 -25.55 22.18
C ILE A 6 3.89 -26.38 21.84
N ASP A 7 3.04 -26.62 22.84
CA ASP A 7 1.86 -27.48 22.71
C ASP A 7 0.59 -26.70 22.29
N ASN A 8 0.70 -25.37 22.09
CA ASN A 8 -0.38 -24.47 21.70
C ASN A 8 -1.62 -24.59 22.61
N THR A 9 -1.38 -24.73 23.92
CA THR A 9 -2.41 -24.97 24.94
C THR A 9 -2.90 -23.70 25.61
N LEU A 10 -2.19 -22.59 25.46
CA LEU A 10 -2.55 -21.32 26.08
C LEU A 10 -3.65 -20.63 25.27
N PRO A 11 -4.71 -20.14 25.93
CA PRO A 11 -5.79 -19.41 25.27
C PRO A 11 -5.44 -17.94 24.95
N TRP A 12 -4.16 -17.57 25.07
CA TRP A 12 -3.68 -16.21 24.92
C TRP A 12 -2.32 -16.21 24.21
N LEU A 13 -2.09 -15.17 23.40
CA LEU A 13 -0.82 -14.93 22.74
C LEU A 13 -0.13 -13.72 23.40
N PRO A 14 1.21 -13.71 23.51
CA PRO A 14 1.91 -12.51 23.94
C PRO A 14 1.65 -11.38 22.94
N ALA A 15 1.35 -10.19 23.44
CA ALA A 15 1.15 -8.99 22.64
C ALA A 15 2.14 -7.91 23.06
N ILE A 16 2.49 -7.04 22.11
CA ILE A 16 3.21 -5.80 22.36
C ILE A 16 2.25 -4.62 22.18
N GLU A 17 2.23 -3.70 23.14
CA GLU A 17 1.53 -2.42 22.98
C GLU A 17 2.54 -1.41 22.43
N VAL A 18 2.20 -0.80 21.29
CA VAL A 18 2.97 0.28 20.69
C VAL A 18 2.07 1.50 20.61
N ARG A 19 2.54 2.63 21.13
CA ARG A 19 1.83 3.91 21.03
C ARG A 19 2.35 4.67 19.83
N GLY A 20 1.45 5.32 19.12
CA GLY A 20 1.79 5.96 17.86
C GLY A 20 0.67 6.78 17.28
N GLU A 21 0.95 7.28 16.09
CA GLU A 21 0.04 8.09 15.29
C GLU A 21 -0.27 7.32 14.02
N GLY A 22 -1.48 7.49 13.47
CA GLY A 22 -1.79 6.88 12.19
C GLY A 22 -3.00 7.51 11.53
N ILE A 23 -3.00 7.44 10.21
CA ILE A 23 -4.07 7.87 9.35
C ILE A 23 -4.65 6.61 8.71
N PHE A 24 -5.93 6.36 8.96
CA PHE A 24 -6.68 5.30 8.31
C PHE A 24 -7.51 5.89 7.17
N LEU A 25 -7.37 5.28 5.99
CA LEU A 25 -8.12 5.63 4.79
C LEU A 25 -8.90 4.40 4.34
N ALA A 26 -10.21 4.54 4.21
CA ALA A 26 -11.07 3.57 3.55
C ALA A 26 -11.57 4.18 2.25
N LEU A 27 -11.46 3.44 1.15
CA LEU A 27 -12.05 3.80 -0.12
C LEU A 27 -13.52 3.38 -0.15
N ASP A 28 -14.30 4.07 -0.97
CA ASP A 28 -15.69 3.69 -1.22
C ASP A 28 -15.77 2.30 -1.85
N GLU A 29 -16.40 1.36 -1.15
CA GLU A 29 -16.41 -0.05 -1.53
C GLU A 29 -17.16 -0.29 -2.85
N ASP A 30 -18.26 0.42 -3.07
CA ASP A 30 -19.06 0.27 -4.30
C ASP A 30 -18.24 0.73 -5.52
N SER A 31 -17.56 1.87 -5.41
CA SER A 31 -16.63 2.38 -6.43
C SER A 31 -15.47 1.42 -6.71
N VAL A 32 -14.84 0.85 -5.68
CA VAL A 32 -13.75 -0.14 -5.86
C VAL A 32 -14.27 -1.40 -6.53
N ARG A 33 -15.43 -1.91 -6.13
CA ARG A 33 -16.07 -3.10 -6.72
C ARG A 33 -16.39 -2.91 -8.20
N GLU A 34 -16.86 -1.72 -8.59
CA GLU A 34 -17.14 -1.40 -9.99
C GLU A 34 -15.85 -1.30 -10.82
N TRP A 35 -14.80 -0.71 -10.25
CA TRP A 35 -13.51 -0.54 -10.92
C TRP A 35 -12.75 -1.87 -11.09
N GLU A 36 -12.70 -2.72 -10.06
CA GLU A 36 -11.82 -3.90 -10.03
C GLU A 36 -12.23 -5.00 -11.03
N VAL A 37 -13.49 -5.02 -11.46
CA VAL A 37 -14.04 -6.00 -12.42
C VAL A 37 -13.90 -5.55 -13.87
N ARG A 38 -13.38 -4.35 -14.13
CA ARG A 38 -13.19 -3.85 -15.48
C ARG A 38 -12.20 -4.75 -16.24
N PRO A 39 -12.45 -5.06 -17.54
CA PRO A 39 -11.57 -5.94 -18.31
C PRO A 39 -10.12 -5.46 -18.34
N GLU A 40 -9.89 -4.16 -18.58
CA GLU A 40 -8.55 -3.60 -18.71
C GLU A 40 -7.76 -3.69 -17.40
N VAL A 41 -8.45 -3.54 -16.27
CA VAL A 41 -7.88 -3.63 -14.91
C VAL A 41 -7.53 -5.09 -14.59
N THR A 42 -8.45 -6.01 -14.88
CA THR A 42 -8.27 -7.44 -14.65
C THR A 42 -7.12 -7.98 -15.49
N GLU A 43 -7.09 -7.68 -16.79
CA GLU A 43 -6.04 -8.11 -17.72
C GLU A 43 -4.65 -7.63 -17.30
N ARG A 44 -4.56 -6.41 -16.76
CA ARG A 44 -3.29 -5.83 -16.30
C ARG A 44 -2.71 -6.59 -15.10
N VAL A 45 -3.57 -6.98 -14.16
CA VAL A 45 -3.15 -7.62 -12.89
C VAL A 45 -3.07 -9.15 -13.00
N GLN A 46 -3.82 -9.76 -13.93
CA GLN A 46 -3.88 -11.20 -14.16
C GLN A 46 -2.51 -11.92 -14.15
N PRO A 47 -1.42 -11.38 -14.74
CA PRO A 47 -0.14 -12.07 -14.76
C PRO A 47 0.51 -12.25 -13.39
N LEU A 48 0.11 -11.47 -12.37
CA LEU A 48 0.75 -11.44 -11.07
C LEU A 48 0.46 -12.69 -10.23
N GLU A 49 -0.77 -13.20 -10.25
CA GLU A 49 -1.14 -14.32 -9.38
C GLU A 49 -0.38 -15.62 -9.70
N PRO A 50 -0.23 -16.06 -10.98
CA PRO A 50 0.63 -17.21 -11.31
C PRO A 50 2.12 -16.97 -11.03
N ARG A 51 2.56 -15.72 -10.91
CA ARG A 51 3.93 -15.40 -10.47
C ARG A 51 4.03 -15.51 -8.95
N ARG A 52 3.03 -15.03 -8.22
CA ARG A 52 2.93 -15.19 -6.77
C ARG A 52 2.99 -16.66 -6.39
N GLU A 53 2.19 -17.52 -7.01
CA GLU A 53 2.15 -18.97 -6.74
C GLU A 53 3.50 -19.67 -6.92
N ARG A 54 4.37 -19.16 -7.82
CA ARG A 54 5.71 -19.71 -8.06
C ARG A 54 6.81 -19.02 -7.25
N SER A 55 6.48 -17.91 -6.58
CA SER A 55 7.42 -17.15 -5.76
C SER A 55 7.62 -17.82 -4.41
N PHE A 56 8.83 -17.64 -3.85
CA PHE A 56 9.10 -17.99 -2.46
C PHE A 56 8.31 -17.13 -1.46
N LEU A 57 7.72 -16.01 -1.92
CA LEU A 57 6.85 -15.14 -1.14
C LEU A 57 5.39 -15.62 -1.12
N SER A 58 5.03 -16.69 -1.84
CA SER A 58 3.65 -17.20 -1.94
C SER A 58 2.96 -17.46 -0.59
N GLU A 59 3.71 -17.89 0.42
CA GLU A 59 3.19 -18.16 1.76
C GLU A 59 2.91 -16.88 2.57
N PHE A 60 3.57 -15.77 2.24
CA PHE A 60 3.48 -14.50 2.96
C PHE A 60 2.62 -13.46 2.24
N LEU A 61 2.64 -13.46 0.90
CA LEU A 61 1.84 -12.56 0.09
C LEU A 61 0.40 -13.09 -0.03
N PRO A 62 -0.61 -12.25 0.26
CA PRO A 62 -1.98 -12.61 -0.02
C PRO A 62 -2.21 -12.74 -1.54
N PRO A 63 -3.35 -13.30 -1.99
CA PRO A 63 -3.73 -13.30 -3.40
C PRO A 63 -3.66 -11.89 -4.02
N LEU A 64 -3.05 -11.77 -5.19
CA LEU A 64 -2.82 -10.49 -5.86
C LEU A 64 -4.02 -10.11 -6.72
N THR A 65 -5.00 -9.46 -6.08
CA THR A 65 -6.17 -8.89 -6.75
C THR A 65 -5.92 -7.44 -7.19
N PRO A 66 -6.68 -6.89 -8.16
CA PRO A 66 -6.55 -5.47 -8.52
C PRO A 66 -6.68 -4.52 -7.33
N ARG A 67 -7.64 -4.81 -6.44
CA ARG A 67 -7.84 -4.11 -5.17
C ARG A 67 -6.59 -4.11 -4.30
N PHE A 68 -5.98 -5.27 -4.10
CA PHE A 68 -4.78 -5.38 -3.27
C PHE A 68 -3.63 -4.54 -3.84
N VAL A 69 -3.32 -4.70 -5.13
CA VAL A 69 -2.21 -4.00 -5.79
C VAL A 69 -2.44 -2.48 -5.78
N MET A 70 -3.68 -2.03 -6.04
CA MET A 70 -4.04 -0.61 -5.99
C MET A 70 -3.86 -0.03 -4.58
N ILE A 71 -4.43 -0.66 -3.55
CA ILE A 71 -4.38 -0.17 -2.17
C ILE A 71 -2.95 -0.18 -1.64
N HIS A 72 -2.19 -1.24 -1.92
CA HIS A 72 -0.78 -1.33 -1.55
C HIS A 72 0.05 -0.23 -2.20
N THR A 73 -0.16 0.01 -3.51
CA THR A 73 0.53 1.09 -4.22
C THR A 73 0.14 2.45 -3.67
N LEU A 74 -1.13 2.66 -3.33
CA LEU A 74 -1.60 3.91 -2.72
C LEU A 74 -0.92 4.15 -1.37
N ALA A 75 -0.83 3.13 -0.52
CA ALA A 75 -0.15 3.22 0.77
C ALA A 75 1.31 3.65 0.59
N HIS A 76 2.02 3.08 -0.40
CA HIS A 76 3.39 3.47 -0.72
C HIS A 76 3.52 4.94 -1.14
N LEU A 77 2.66 5.41 -2.05
CA LEU A 77 2.68 6.81 -2.48
C LEU A 77 2.38 7.76 -1.32
N LEU A 78 1.43 7.40 -0.45
CA LEU A 78 1.11 8.19 0.74
C LEU A 78 2.28 8.21 1.74
N ILE A 79 2.92 7.08 2.00
CA ILE A 79 4.12 7.03 2.86
C ILE A 79 5.18 8.00 2.33
N ARG A 80 5.47 7.96 1.03
CA ARG A 80 6.47 8.85 0.39
C ARG A 80 6.11 10.32 0.54
N GLN A 81 4.84 10.67 0.30
CA GLN A 81 4.37 12.04 0.43
C GLN A 81 4.40 12.52 1.89
N LEU A 82 3.95 11.70 2.83
CA LEU A 82 3.91 12.05 4.24
C LEU A 82 5.31 12.17 4.84
N ILE A 83 6.27 11.34 4.42
CA ILE A 83 7.69 11.52 4.77
C ILE A 83 8.18 12.89 4.28
N TYR A 84 7.87 13.24 3.04
CA TYR A 84 8.29 14.52 2.45
C TYR A 84 7.71 15.72 3.20
N GLU A 85 6.42 15.69 3.56
CA GLU A 85 5.75 16.79 4.24
C GLU A 85 6.08 16.90 5.74
N SER A 86 6.18 15.76 6.43
CA SER A 86 6.44 15.73 7.88
C SER A 86 7.92 15.85 8.22
N GLY A 87 8.83 15.63 7.25
CA GLY A 87 10.27 15.56 7.50
C GLY A 87 10.71 14.35 8.32
N SER A 88 9.83 13.35 8.47
CA SER A 88 10.12 12.10 9.18
C SER A 88 11.22 11.31 8.49
N SER A 89 11.89 10.40 9.21
CA SER A 89 12.82 9.48 8.56
C SER A 89 12.08 8.55 7.59
N SER A 90 12.75 8.11 6.53
CA SER A 90 12.14 7.27 5.51
C SER A 90 11.67 5.89 5.99
N SER A 91 12.10 5.49 7.19
CA SER A 91 11.74 4.22 7.84
C SER A 91 10.76 4.38 9.02
N ALA A 92 10.38 5.62 9.38
CA ALA A 92 9.53 5.89 10.54
C ALA A 92 8.04 5.59 10.30
N ILE A 93 7.59 5.69 9.06
CA ILE A 93 6.19 5.44 8.68
C ILE A 93 6.07 4.05 8.07
N ARG A 94 5.11 3.28 8.55
CA ARG A 94 4.77 1.93 8.10
C ARG A 94 3.35 1.90 7.56
N GLU A 95 3.07 0.88 6.75
CA GLU A 95 1.71 0.58 6.30
C GLU A 95 1.11 -0.63 7.00
N ARG A 96 -0.22 -0.65 7.06
CA ARG A 96 -1.03 -1.84 7.30
C ARG A 96 -2.18 -1.82 6.32
N LEU A 97 -2.36 -2.90 5.57
CA LEU A 97 -3.42 -2.99 4.56
C LEU A 97 -4.63 -3.75 5.13
N TYR A 98 -5.81 -3.25 4.81
CA TYR A 98 -7.11 -3.85 5.16
C TYR A 98 -7.82 -4.19 3.85
N VAL A 99 -7.47 -5.34 3.30
CA VAL A 99 -7.97 -5.78 1.99
C VAL A 99 -8.67 -7.12 2.13
N ALA A 100 -9.93 -7.16 1.74
CA ALA A 100 -10.72 -8.36 1.58
C ALA A 100 -11.57 -8.22 0.31
N GLY A 101 -11.72 -9.31 -0.44
CA GLY A 101 -12.44 -9.30 -1.72
C GLY A 101 -13.92 -8.98 -1.57
N SER A 102 -14.55 -8.55 -2.67
CA SER A 102 -15.98 -8.25 -2.77
C SER A 102 -16.90 -9.44 -2.41
N ASP A 103 -16.38 -10.66 -2.50
CA ASP A 103 -17.03 -11.91 -2.15
C ASP A 103 -16.93 -12.26 -0.65
N SER A 104 -16.11 -11.53 0.10
CA SER A 104 -15.99 -11.68 1.55
C SER A 104 -17.28 -11.24 2.27
N PRO A 105 -17.66 -11.90 3.38
CA PRO A 105 -18.75 -11.41 4.26
C PRO A 105 -18.52 -9.98 4.78
N GLN A 106 -17.26 -9.54 4.85
CA GLN A 106 -16.86 -8.19 5.19
C GLN A 106 -15.80 -7.75 4.16
N PRO A 107 -16.21 -7.15 3.03
CA PRO A 107 -15.28 -6.62 2.06
C PRO A 107 -14.55 -5.41 2.66
N MET A 108 -13.28 -5.26 2.31
CA MET A 108 -12.44 -4.18 2.82
C MET A 108 -11.58 -3.61 1.70
N ALA A 109 -11.57 -2.29 1.59
CA ALA A 109 -10.71 -1.54 0.69
C ALA A 109 -10.04 -0.38 1.44
N GLY A 110 -9.20 -0.70 2.44
CA GLY A 110 -8.59 0.29 3.30
C GLY A 110 -7.10 0.09 3.54
N LEU A 111 -6.45 1.14 4.01
CA LEU A 111 -5.06 1.15 4.45
C LEU A 111 -4.91 2.04 5.68
N MET A 112 -3.88 1.77 6.46
CA MET A 112 -3.42 2.61 7.54
C MET A 112 -1.95 2.92 7.33
N VAL A 113 -1.59 4.20 7.34
CA VAL A 113 -0.21 4.65 7.44
C VAL A 113 0.02 5.12 8.87
N TYR A 114 1.06 4.62 9.51
CA TYR A 114 1.26 4.87 10.93
C TYR A 114 2.73 4.93 11.30
N THR A 115 3.02 5.62 12.38
CA THR A 115 4.33 5.66 13.03
C THR A 115 4.14 5.29 14.50
N GLY A 116 5.10 4.56 15.05
CA GLY A 116 5.08 4.16 16.45
C GLY A 116 6.49 3.79 16.88
N GLU A 117 6.95 4.41 17.97
CA GLU A 117 8.19 4.05 18.63
C GLU A 117 7.90 3.05 19.75
N GLY A 118 8.79 2.07 19.91
CA GLY A 118 8.80 1.19 21.09
C GLY A 118 9.40 1.87 22.33
N ASP A 119 10.06 3.02 22.13
CA ASP A 119 10.76 3.76 23.16
C ASP A 119 9.93 4.99 23.57
N SER A 120 10.02 5.37 24.83
CA SER A 120 9.17 6.36 25.51
C SER A 120 9.29 7.82 25.03
N GLU A 121 9.96 8.08 23.92
CA GLU A 121 9.97 9.38 23.26
C GLU A 121 8.76 9.45 22.33
N GLY A 122 7.77 10.26 22.71
CA GLY A 122 6.56 10.41 21.90
C GLY A 122 6.88 10.91 20.49
N THR A 123 6.06 10.48 19.53
CA THR A 123 6.03 11.08 18.19
C THR A 123 5.76 12.59 18.33
N LEU A 124 6.51 13.42 17.61
CA LEU A 124 6.40 14.89 17.72
C LEU A 124 5.10 15.48 17.11
N GLY A 125 4.03 14.69 16.94
CA GLY A 125 2.75 15.15 16.38
C GLY A 125 2.75 15.34 14.86
N GLY A 126 3.81 14.94 14.17
CA GLY A 126 4.01 15.22 12.74
C GLY A 126 2.96 14.56 11.85
N LEU A 127 2.56 13.32 12.17
CA LEU A 127 1.60 12.57 11.36
C LEU A 127 0.16 12.93 11.73
N VAL A 128 -0.11 13.22 13.00
CA VAL A 128 -1.43 13.71 13.45
C VAL A 128 -1.84 14.98 12.71
N ARG A 129 -0.93 15.96 12.56
CA ARG A 129 -1.23 17.18 11.81
C ARG A 129 -1.51 16.89 10.33
N SER A 130 -0.75 15.98 9.72
CA SER A 130 -0.98 15.56 8.33
C SER A 130 -2.28 14.78 8.14
N GLY A 131 -2.92 14.30 9.21
CA GLY A 131 -4.21 13.64 9.17
C GLY A 131 -5.41 14.60 9.16
N ASP A 132 -5.19 15.90 9.38
CA ASP A 132 -6.24 16.90 9.24
C ASP A 132 -6.68 16.99 7.77
N PRO A 133 -7.99 16.91 7.45
CA PRO A 133 -8.48 16.87 6.06
C PRO A 133 -7.99 18.03 5.19
N ASP A 134 -7.81 19.23 5.76
CA ASP A 134 -7.35 20.40 5.02
C ASP A 134 -5.90 20.26 4.53
N TRP A 135 -5.13 19.38 5.18
CA TRP A 135 -3.75 19.04 4.81
C TRP A 135 -3.66 17.71 4.07
N PHE A 136 -4.44 16.72 4.50
CA PHE A 136 -4.38 15.36 3.98
C PHE A 136 -4.89 15.23 2.55
N LEU A 137 -5.99 15.93 2.21
CA LEU A 137 -6.54 15.86 0.86
C LEU A 137 -5.56 16.43 -0.19
N PRO A 138 -4.96 17.62 0.01
CA PRO A 138 -3.86 18.08 -0.84
C PRO A 138 -2.68 17.11 -0.93
N ALA A 139 -2.33 16.45 0.17
CA ALA A 139 -1.25 15.46 0.19
C ALA A 139 -1.58 14.26 -0.72
N ILE A 140 -2.79 13.70 -0.64
CA ILE A 140 -3.24 12.62 -1.55
C ILE A 140 -3.13 13.05 -3.01
N ILE A 141 -3.66 14.23 -3.35
CA ILE A 141 -3.61 14.75 -4.72
C ILE A 141 -2.16 14.91 -5.20
N THR A 142 -1.28 15.42 -4.33
CA THR A 142 0.14 15.59 -4.64
C THR A 142 0.84 14.23 -4.83
N ALA A 143 0.51 13.23 -4.01
CA ALA A 143 1.03 11.87 -4.13
C ALA A 143 0.61 11.23 -5.47
N LEU A 144 -0.66 11.38 -5.85
CA LEU A 144 -1.19 10.90 -7.13
C LEU A 144 -0.53 11.62 -8.32
N ARG A 145 -0.45 12.95 -8.30
CA ARG A 145 0.23 13.72 -9.37
C ARG A 145 1.70 13.38 -9.50
N SER A 146 2.39 13.15 -8.38
CA SER A 146 3.78 12.72 -8.39
C SER A 146 3.95 11.35 -9.05
N ALA A 147 2.95 10.48 -8.92
CA ALA A 147 2.93 9.19 -9.58
C ALA A 147 2.62 9.24 -11.08
N GLU A 148 2.32 10.40 -11.68
CA GLU A 148 2.30 10.56 -13.14
C GLU A 148 3.72 10.54 -13.73
N TRP A 149 4.75 10.84 -12.94
CA TRP A 149 6.13 10.98 -13.41
C TRP A 149 7.08 9.96 -12.80
N CYS A 150 7.86 9.27 -13.64
CA CYS A 150 9.00 8.48 -13.21
C CYS A 150 10.21 8.80 -14.07
N SER A 151 11.39 8.94 -13.46
CA SER A 151 12.64 9.19 -14.19
C SER A 151 13.07 8.02 -15.08
N LEU A 152 12.45 6.85 -14.92
CA LEU A 152 12.65 5.65 -15.75
C LEU A 152 11.55 5.47 -16.80
N ASP A 153 10.65 6.44 -16.99
CA ASP A 153 9.67 6.36 -18.07
C ASP A 153 10.33 6.51 -19.45
N PRO A 154 9.82 5.80 -20.49
CA PRO A 154 8.62 4.95 -20.49
C PRO A 154 8.85 3.52 -19.97
N VAL A 155 10.10 3.11 -19.77
CA VAL A 155 10.48 1.73 -19.39
C VAL A 155 9.81 1.27 -18.10
N CYS A 156 9.66 2.17 -17.13
CA CYS A 156 8.94 1.86 -15.89
C CYS A 156 7.44 1.67 -16.16
N GLN A 157 6.76 2.65 -16.77
CA GLN A 157 5.32 2.58 -17.03
C GLN A 157 4.89 1.40 -17.90
N GLU A 158 5.66 1.06 -18.94
CA GLU A 158 5.36 -0.02 -19.88
C GLU A 158 5.75 -1.40 -19.35
N SER A 159 6.37 -1.48 -18.17
CA SER A 159 6.87 -2.74 -17.66
C SER A 159 5.76 -3.67 -17.21
N THR A 160 5.83 -4.91 -17.70
CA THR A 160 4.90 -5.98 -17.33
C THR A 160 5.49 -6.95 -16.32
N ALA A 161 6.73 -6.71 -15.85
CA ALA A 161 7.47 -7.57 -14.94
C ALA A 161 8.67 -6.82 -14.32
N GLN A 162 8.55 -6.39 -13.05
CA GLN A 162 9.60 -5.76 -12.25
C GLN A 162 9.63 -6.30 -10.82
N GLY A 163 10.70 -5.97 -10.09
CA GLY A 163 10.85 -6.31 -8.69
C GLY A 163 11.11 -7.80 -8.45
N VAL A 164 11.00 -8.19 -7.18
CA VAL A 164 11.20 -9.58 -6.74
C VAL A 164 10.22 -10.49 -7.48
N ASP A 165 10.74 -11.56 -8.08
CA ASP A 165 9.99 -12.57 -8.83
C ASP A 165 9.02 -12.02 -9.89
N SER A 166 9.31 -10.82 -10.44
CA SER A 166 8.43 -10.13 -11.40
C SER A 166 7.03 -9.84 -10.86
N LEU A 167 6.91 -9.61 -9.55
CA LEU A 167 5.63 -9.39 -8.88
C LEU A 167 5.13 -7.94 -8.95
N SER A 168 5.90 -7.01 -9.52
CA SER A 168 5.48 -5.62 -9.72
C SER A 168 5.39 -5.27 -11.21
N LEU A 169 4.63 -4.23 -11.54
CA LEU A 169 4.43 -3.72 -12.90
C LEU A 169 5.08 -2.33 -13.04
N ALA A 170 4.30 -1.25 -13.13
CA ALA A 170 4.82 0.11 -13.18
C ALA A 170 5.25 0.62 -11.79
N ALA A 171 6.27 0.01 -11.21
CA ALA A 171 6.77 0.36 -9.88
C ALA A 171 8.28 0.10 -9.73
N CYS A 172 9.04 1.17 -9.46
CA CYS A 172 10.47 1.11 -9.23
C CYS A 172 10.90 2.02 -8.06
N HIS A 173 12.21 2.08 -7.79
CA HIS A 173 12.77 2.88 -6.70
C HIS A 173 12.50 4.38 -6.84
N ALA A 174 12.40 4.86 -8.08
CA ALA A 174 12.14 6.28 -8.33
C ALA A 174 10.72 6.69 -7.98
N CYS A 175 9.71 5.84 -8.18
CA CYS A 175 8.30 6.23 -8.09
C CYS A 175 7.51 5.59 -6.93
N ALA A 176 7.74 4.31 -6.61
CA ALA A 176 6.78 3.54 -5.80
C ALA A 176 7.41 2.76 -4.63
N LEU A 177 8.69 2.38 -4.68
CA LEU A 177 9.29 1.64 -3.56
C LEU A 177 9.45 2.55 -2.31
N VAL A 178 9.32 1.95 -1.14
CA VAL A 178 9.56 2.56 0.19
C VAL A 178 10.62 1.76 0.95
N ALA A 179 11.04 2.24 2.13
CA ALA A 179 11.95 1.48 2.98
C ALA A 179 11.39 0.08 3.28
N GLU A 180 12.23 -0.95 3.27
CA GLU A 180 11.77 -2.33 3.52
C GLU A 180 11.08 -2.50 4.88
N THR A 181 11.50 -1.73 5.89
CA THR A 181 10.87 -1.74 7.22
C THR A 181 9.48 -1.09 7.26
N SER A 182 9.11 -0.36 6.21
CA SER A 182 7.82 0.32 6.08
C SER A 182 6.76 -0.56 5.44
N CYS A 183 7.16 -1.46 4.53
CA CYS A 183 6.27 -2.32 3.75
C CYS A 183 6.22 -3.73 4.34
N MET A 184 5.02 -4.27 4.60
CA MET A 184 4.85 -5.64 5.11
C MET A 184 4.91 -6.71 4.01
N HIS A 185 4.98 -6.29 2.75
CA HIS A 185 4.85 -7.15 1.56
C HIS A 185 6.11 -7.13 0.68
N SER A 186 7.28 -6.85 1.30
CA SER A 186 8.59 -6.86 0.65
C SER A 186 8.64 -6.07 -0.67
N ASN A 187 7.97 -4.90 -0.69
CA ASN A 187 7.95 -4.01 -1.86
C ASN A 187 7.51 -4.71 -3.18
N SER A 188 6.67 -5.74 -3.07
CA SER A 188 6.16 -6.55 -4.19
C SER A 188 4.69 -6.23 -4.49
N ALA A 189 4.16 -6.61 -5.65
CA ALA A 189 2.76 -6.35 -6.00
C ALA A 189 2.41 -4.85 -5.97
N LEU A 190 3.18 -4.07 -6.75
CA LEU A 190 3.01 -2.63 -6.91
C LEU A 190 2.80 -2.24 -8.37
N ASP A 191 1.94 -1.26 -8.61
CA ASP A 191 1.66 -0.72 -9.94
C ASP A 191 1.01 0.66 -9.87
N ARG A 192 1.78 1.73 -10.12
CA ARG A 192 1.25 3.10 -10.05
C ARG A 192 0.19 3.39 -11.10
N SER A 193 0.19 2.67 -12.23
CA SER A 193 -0.81 2.85 -13.29
C SER A 193 -2.22 2.54 -12.79
N LEU A 194 -2.40 1.59 -11.86
CA LEU A 194 -3.71 1.30 -11.27
C LEU A 194 -4.29 2.46 -10.45
N LEU A 195 -3.48 3.49 -10.15
CA LEU A 195 -3.93 4.70 -9.49
C LEU A 195 -4.23 5.83 -10.50
N ILE A 196 -3.35 6.04 -11.49
CA ILE A 196 -3.32 7.30 -12.25
C ILE A 196 -3.54 7.15 -13.76
N ASP A 197 -3.42 5.95 -14.31
CA ASP A 197 -3.54 5.76 -15.76
C ASP A 197 -4.96 6.08 -16.26
N PRO A 198 -5.14 6.78 -17.40
CA PRO A 198 -6.47 7.14 -17.90
C PRO A 198 -7.40 5.95 -18.20
N HIS A 199 -6.83 4.78 -18.51
CA HIS A 199 -7.59 3.59 -18.87
C HIS A 199 -7.81 2.69 -17.66
N VAL A 200 -6.78 2.46 -16.83
CA VAL A 200 -6.86 1.49 -15.72
C VAL A 200 -6.85 2.13 -14.32
N GLY A 201 -6.58 3.43 -14.21
CA GLY A 201 -6.38 4.12 -12.93
C GLY A 201 -7.68 4.42 -12.18
N TYR A 202 -7.74 4.02 -10.91
CA TYR A 202 -8.88 4.27 -10.02
C TYR A 202 -9.12 5.77 -9.75
N PHE A 203 -8.05 6.57 -9.63
CA PHE A 203 -8.13 8.01 -9.33
C PHE A 203 -8.02 8.90 -10.59
N SER A 204 -8.12 8.33 -11.79
CA SER A 204 -7.98 9.07 -13.05
C SER A 204 -8.97 10.24 -13.19
N SER A 205 -10.20 10.09 -12.69
CA SER A 205 -11.22 11.15 -12.67
C SER A 205 -10.86 12.33 -11.76
N VAL A 206 -10.13 12.07 -10.67
CA VAL A 206 -9.70 13.10 -9.70
C VAL A 206 -8.59 13.96 -10.27
N LEU A 207 -7.73 13.40 -11.13
CA LEU A 207 -6.63 14.13 -11.76
C LEU A 207 -7.06 14.98 -12.96
N THR A 208 -8.24 14.67 -13.53
CA THR A 208 -8.79 15.37 -14.70
C THR A 208 -9.84 16.43 -14.35
N ALA A 209 -10.26 16.50 -13.08
CA ALA A 209 -11.16 17.51 -12.51
C ALA A 209 -10.41 18.80 -12.12
#